data_AF-A0A961R9M1-F1
#
_entry.id   AF-A0A961R9M1-F1
#
_cell.length_a   1.000
_cell.length_b   1.000
_cell.length_c   1.000
_cell.angle_alpha   90.00
_cell.angle_beta   90.00
_cell.angle_gamma   90.00
#
_symmetry.space_group_name_H-M   'P 1'
#
loop_
_entity.id
_entity.type
_entity.pdbx_description
1 polymer ?
#
loop_
_entity_poly.entity_id
_entity_poly.type
_entity_poly.pdbx_seq_one_letter_code
_entity_poly.pdbx_strand_id
1 'polypeptide(L)' 'MTATNDQHGHAHGPADLTRNQTLVMGALDRAGGPLSAYTILDQLRDDGFRAPLQVYRALDKLVDIGLVHRLESLNA' A
#
# COMPACT_ATOMS: atom_id res chain seq x y z
N MET A 1 -14.26 8.05 28.50
CA MET A 1 -12.98 7.41 28.10
C MET A 1 -13.29 6.48 26.94
N THR A 2 -13.19 6.97 25.71
CA THR A 2 -13.52 6.14 24.55
C THR A 2 -12.49 6.41 23.47
N ALA A 3 -11.69 5.40 23.18
CA ALA A 3 -11.14 5.19 21.85
C ALA A 3 -11.00 3.68 21.69
N THR A 4 -12.03 3.10 21.07
CA THR A 4 -12.13 1.72 20.62
C THR A 4 -10.85 1.34 19.87
N ASN A 5 -10.09 0.42 20.45
CA ASN A 5 -8.99 -0.28 19.79
C ASN A 5 -9.60 -1.30 18.83
N ASP A 6 -9.95 -0.83 17.63
CA ASP A 6 -10.57 -1.66 16.60
C ASP A 6 -9.51 -2.56 15.95
N GLN A 7 -9.71 -3.85 16.21
CA GLN A 7 -8.87 -4.97 15.83
C GLN A 7 -8.93 -5.18 14.31
N HIS A 8 -7.91 -4.74 13.59
CA HIS A 8 -7.77 -5.12 12.17
C HIS A 8 -7.06 -6.47 12.05
N GLY A 9 -7.74 -7.52 12.52
CA GLY A 9 -7.41 -8.92 12.27
C GLY A 9 -8.27 -9.45 11.12
N HIS A 10 -8.07 -8.94 9.90
CA HIS A 10 -8.78 -9.43 8.72
C HIS A 10 -7.93 -10.48 8.01
N ALA A 11 -8.14 -11.75 8.35
CA ALA A 11 -7.79 -12.85 7.47
C ALA A 11 -8.78 -12.83 6.29
N HIS A 12 -8.36 -12.30 5.13
CA HIS A 12 -9.12 -12.39 3.88
C HIS A 12 -8.35 -13.27 2.88
N GLY A 13 -9.09 -13.98 2.04
CA GLY A 13 -8.56 -14.79 0.94
C GLY A 13 -7.79 -13.93 -0.08
N PRO A 14 -7.16 -14.57 -1.08
CA PRO A 14 -6.10 -13.96 -1.92
C PRO A 14 -6.52 -12.78 -2.82
N ALA A 15 -7.75 -12.26 -2.72
CA ALA A 15 -8.28 -11.25 -3.64
C ALA A 15 -8.84 -9.97 -2.98
N ASP A 16 -9.01 -9.90 -1.65
CA ASP A 16 -9.55 -8.69 -1.01
C ASP A 16 -8.43 -7.79 -0.48
N LEU A 17 -8.19 -6.68 -1.17
CA LEU A 17 -7.26 -5.66 -0.73
C LEU A 17 -7.86 -4.82 0.41
N THR A 18 -7.07 -4.57 1.45
CA THR A 18 -7.40 -3.57 2.46
C THR A 18 -7.47 -2.16 1.84
N ARG A 19 -8.07 -1.21 2.56
CA ARG A 19 -8.13 0.21 2.12
C ARG A 19 -6.75 0.76 1.72
N ASN A 20 -5.73 0.53 2.55
CA ASN A 20 -4.40 1.09 2.30
C ASN A 20 -3.74 0.43 1.08
N GLN A 21 -3.90 -0.88 0.89
CA GLN A 21 -3.40 -1.58 -0.29
C GLN A 21 -4.11 -1.10 -1.56
N THR A 22 -5.43 -0.92 -1.51
CA THR A 22 -6.24 -0.40 -2.62
C THR A 22 -5.79 1.01 -3.02
N LEU A 23 -5.57 1.89 -2.05
CA LEU A 23 -5.11 3.27 -2.31
C LEU A 23 -3.70 3.30 -2.91
N VAL A 24 -2.77 2.50 -2.37
CA VAL A 24 -1.41 2.38 -2.91
C VAL A 24 -1.43 1.81 -4.33
N MET A 25 -2.20 0.75 -4.57
CA MET A 25 -2.35 0.16 -5.91
C MET A 25 -2.92 1.19 -6.90
N GLY A 26 -3.97 1.93 -6.51
CA GLY A 26 -4.54 2.97 -7.36
C GLY A 26 -3.58 4.12 -7.66
N ALA A 27 -2.70 4.49 -6.72
CA ALA A 27 -1.65 5.49 -6.98
C ALA A 27 -0.63 5.00 -8.01
N LEU A 28 -0.25 3.71 -7.95
CA LEU A 28 0.64 3.07 -8.92
C LEU A 28 -0.01 2.93 -10.30
N ASP A 29 -1.26 2.49 -10.37
CA ASP A 29 -2.01 2.30 -11.63
C ASP A 29 -2.18 3.61 -12.41
N ARG A 30 -2.42 4.72 -11.70
CA ARG A 30 -2.50 6.05 -12.31
C ARG A 30 -1.15 6.63 -12.69
N ALA A 31 -0.05 6.07 -12.18
CA ALA A 31 1.28 6.55 -12.49
C ALA A 31 1.76 5.97 -13.83
N GLY A 32 2.23 6.83 -14.73
CA GLY A 32 2.84 6.41 -16.00
C GLY A 32 4.22 5.76 -15.86
N GLY A 33 4.63 5.38 -14.66
CA GLY A 33 5.96 4.88 -14.36
C GLY A 33 6.16 4.55 -12.87
N PRO A 34 7.34 4.04 -12.50
CA PRO A 34 7.63 3.64 -11.14
C PRO A 34 7.61 4.83 -10.17
N LEU A 35 7.05 4.60 -8.98
CA LEU A 35 7.00 5.60 -7.91
C LEU A 35 7.86 5.17 -6.72
N SER A 36 8.51 6.16 -6.09
CA SER A 36 9.09 6.00 -4.76
C SER A 36 7.99 5.91 -3.70
N ALA A 37 8.25 5.18 -2.61
CA ALA A 37 7.35 5.11 -1.47
C ALA A 37 7.04 6.49 -0.86
N TYR A 38 8.00 7.42 -0.93
CA TYR A 38 7.79 8.80 -0.47
C TYR A 38 6.87 9.60 -1.39
N THR A 39 6.95 9.36 -2.70
CA THR A 39 6.02 9.97 -3.67
C THR A 39 4.60 9.46 -3.47
N ILE A 40 4.44 8.15 -3.24
CA ILE A 40 3.13 7.55 -2.93
C ILE A 40 2.59 8.12 -1.61
N LEU A 41 3.43 8.24 -0.58
CA LEU A 41 3.04 8.84 0.71
C LEU A 41 2.52 10.26 0.51
N ASP A 42 3.22 11.07 -0.28
CA ASP A 42 2.85 12.46 -0.54
C ASP A 42 1.48 12.55 -1.22
N GLN A 43 1.25 11.74 -2.25
CA GLN A 43 -0.02 11.69 -2.98
C GLN A 43 -1.20 11.23 -2.12
N LEU A 44 -0.96 10.39 -1.11
CA LEU A 44 -2.02 9.80 -0.27
C LEU A 44 -2.16 10.46 1.11
N ARG A 45 -1.52 11.62 1.35
CA ARG A 45 -1.64 12.35 2.62
C ARG A 45 -3.08 12.71 2.93
N ASP A 46 -3.81 13.22 1.93
CA ASP A 46 -5.21 13.61 2.08
C ASP A 46 -6.14 12.41 2.29
N ASP A 47 -5.72 11.21 1.86
CA ASP A 47 -6.41 9.94 2.13
C ASP A 47 -6.10 9.33 3.51
N GLY A 48 -5.30 10.02 4.32
CA GLY A 48 -5.00 9.66 5.70
C GLY A 48 -3.69 8.90 5.92
N PHE A 49 -2.81 8.81 4.90
CA PHE A 49 -1.45 8.33 5.13
C PHE A 49 -0.62 9.38 5.88
N ARG A 50 0.07 8.92 6.93
CA ARG A 50 0.82 9.79 7.84
C ARG A 50 2.29 9.41 7.97
N ALA A 51 2.65 8.16 7.66
CA ALA A 51 4.02 7.68 7.81
C ALA A 51 4.45 6.80 6.64
N PRO A 52 5.75 6.85 6.23
CA PRO A 52 6.29 5.99 5.18
C PRO A 52 6.03 4.50 5.42
N LEU A 53 6.07 4.06 6.69
CA LEU A 53 5.83 2.66 7.07
C LEU A 53 4.46 2.14 6.60
N GLN A 54 3.43 2.98 6.51
CA GLN A 54 2.11 2.56 6.01
C GLN A 54 2.16 2.21 4.52
N VAL A 55 2.93 2.98 3.74
CA VAL A 55 3.17 2.70 2.32
C VAL A 55 3.99 1.42 2.17
N TYR A 56 5.08 1.28 2.92
CA TYR A 56 5.90 0.07 2.86
C TYR A 56 5.12 -1.19 3.20
N ARG A 57 4.24 -1.18 4.22
CA ARG A 57 3.41 -2.35 4.56
C ARG A 57 2.39 -2.69 3.46
N ALA A 58 1.84 -1.69 2.79
CA ALA A 58 0.94 -1.92 1.66
C ALA A 58 1.70 -2.50 0.47
N LEU A 59 2.83 -1.91 0.10
CA LEU A 59 3.70 -2.39 -0.98
C LEU A 59 4.20 -3.80 -0.74
N ASP A 60 4.65 -4.11 0.49
CA ASP A 60 5.11 -5.45 0.87
C ASP A 60 4.03 -6.50 0.62
N LYS A 61 2.79 -6.20 1.00
CA LYS A 61 1.65 -7.09 0.74
C LYS A 61 1.26 -7.19 -0.72
N LEU A 62 1.31 -6.10 -1.48
CA LEU A 62 1.04 -6.15 -2.91
C LEU A 62 2.12 -6.96 -3.67
N VAL A 63 3.37 -6.92 -3.21
CA VAL A 63 4.47 -7.74 -3.76
C VAL A 63 4.28 -9.20 -3.38
N ASP A 64 3.95 -9.50 -2.12
CA ASP A 64 3.69 -10.85 -1.59
C ASP A 64 2.62 -11.61 -2.41
N ILE A 65 1.57 -10.90 -2.83
CA ILE A 65 0.48 -11.47 -3.67
C ILE A 65 0.69 -11.27 -5.18
N GLY A 66 1.83 -10.73 -5.61
CA GLY A 66 2.22 -10.61 -7.02
C GLY A 66 1.51 -9.51 -7.82
N LEU A 67 0.89 -8.52 -7.17
CA LEU A 67 0.24 -7.38 -7.85
C LEU A 67 1.19 -6.24 -8.18
N VAL A 68 2.33 -6.13 -7.48
CA VAL A 68 3.35 -5.09 -7.70
C VAL A 68 4.73 -5.73 -7.74
N HIS A 69 5.61 -5.21 -8.61
CA HIS A 69 7.01 -5.60 -8.67
C HIS A 69 7.93 -4.43 -8.34
N ARG A 70 9.03 -4.70 -7.63
CA ARG A 70 10.09 -3.71 -7.42
C ARG A 70 10.99 -3.68 -8.65
N LEU A 71 11.44 -2.49 -9.05
CA LEU A 71 12.34 -2.34 -10.20
C LEU A 71 13.65 -3.14 -10.06
N GLU A 72 14.19 -3.22 -8.84
CA GLU A 72 15.38 -4.01 -8.53
C GLU A 72 15.17 -5.52 -8.79
N SER A 73 13.93 -6.00 -8.71
CA SER A 73 13.57 -7.39 -8.98
C SER A 73 13.45 -7.72 -10.47
N LEU A 74 13.35 -6.71 -11.34
CA LEU A 74 13.23 -6.88 -12.80
C LEU A 74 14.58 -6.86 -13.53
N ASN A 75 15.65 -6.41 -12.86
CA ASN A 75 17.01 -6.34 -13.40
C ASN A 75 17.91 -7.53 -13.00
N ALA A 76 17.32 -8.60 -12.44
CA ALA A 76 18.02 -9.79 -11.95
C ALA A 76 17.92 -10.97 -12.94
#